data_AF-A0A3B4DQF4-F1
#
_entry.id   AF-A0A3B4DQF4-F1
#
_cell.length_a   1.000
_cell.length_b   1.000
_cell.length_c   1.000
_cell.angle_alpha   90.00
_cell.angle_beta   90.00
_cell.angle_gamma   90.00
#
_symmetry.space_group_name_H-M   'P 1'
#
loop_
_entity.id
_entity.type
_entity.pdbx_description
1 polymer ?
#
loop_
_entity_poly.entity_id
_entity_poly.type
_entity_poly.pdbx_seq_one_letter_code
_entity_poly.pdbx_strand_id
1 'polypeptide(L)'
;MFTIGFTVLDQREFILSFSYTDEFELIGPRGDEKHQFGSDTTLSCHLSPEISAAAMEIRWFKGMDCICLYKNRQVTEGKGYEGRVNLFTHELQRGNVSLQIRDCTESDRGYYLCHVTNGDLTEELTVRVWKIPPSRDRDFLVRQWHSEWTEEERLKMEESVLLTELKEERHPVLKNLMSFTEEKKSQEEKLKRAELENTAEQTDSIEELKEEEKQQEEREYIRAISLELREMQERRLRERVEMRQREEEEIRGKMRAVADDLRSSEEAVKKIKEKIEQHEKQKDGYNETLSEERNEEKRRELEKEMERENEQIKEAEEELKRMQEERWRRMKKLRLEMEIREKNALKADTHFIKKLPELISQTVITNRQKEFDRQMNEKDREIKTLKLNLSEMEKEKEKQIEERKKTLDEKKKKLQQKDAELEERTETIESRNKIIEEKNELLREKDTLLENTGKEVESCKKQLNTLRKELQDKSSTLQEMMILLELQKTELRENTGSLKRRKDFLVREKHS
;
A
#
# COMPACT_ATOMS: atom_id res chain seq x y z
N MET A 1 -43.79 13.69 -29.57
CA MET A 1 -45.23 14.01 -29.41
C MET A 1 -45.36 15.52 -29.59
N PHE A 2 -46.18 16.04 -30.50
CA PHE A 2 -46.30 17.50 -30.69
C PHE A 2 -47.19 18.09 -29.59
N THR A 3 -46.67 19.02 -28.80
CA THR A 3 -47.48 19.84 -27.89
C THR A 3 -47.30 21.31 -28.26
N ILE A 4 -48.38 21.95 -28.71
CA ILE A 4 -48.40 23.37 -29.03
C ILE A 4 -48.79 24.13 -27.76
N GLY A 5 -47.88 24.92 -27.21
CA GLY A 5 -48.15 25.87 -26.13
C GLY A 5 -48.32 27.29 -26.70
N PHE A 6 -49.42 27.96 -26.33
CA PHE A 6 -49.63 29.38 -26.63
C PHE A 6 -49.37 30.19 -25.36
N THR A 7 -48.48 31.18 -25.41
CA THR A 7 -48.40 32.25 -24.40
C THR A 7 -48.79 33.58 -25.03
N VAL A 8 -49.77 34.25 -24.44
CA VAL A 8 -50.21 35.59 -24.86
C VAL A 8 -49.51 36.60 -23.97
N LEU A 9 -48.58 37.35 -24.55
CA LEU A 9 -48.06 38.59 -23.98
C LEU A 9 -48.06 39.64 -25.10
N ASP A 10 -48.95 40.62 -24.92
CA ASP A 10 -49.11 41.93 -25.56
C ASP A 10 -48.77 42.13 -27.06
N GLN A 11 -49.54 43.00 -27.70
CA GLN A 11 -49.67 43.09 -29.15
C GLN A 11 -48.34 43.35 -29.89
N ARG A 12 -48.07 42.47 -30.87
CA ARG A 12 -47.08 42.54 -31.97
C ARG A 12 -45.74 41.83 -31.75
N GLU A 13 -45.77 40.50 -31.70
CA GLU A 13 -45.01 39.57 -32.57
C GLU A 13 -45.36 38.12 -32.17
N PHE A 14 -45.81 37.30 -33.13
CA PHE A 14 -46.04 35.87 -32.91
C PHE A 14 -44.67 35.16 -32.99
N ILE A 15 -44.03 34.90 -31.86
CA ILE A 15 -42.87 33.99 -31.82
C ILE A 15 -43.41 32.57 -31.66
N LEU A 16 -43.34 31.78 -32.72
CA LEU A 16 -43.48 30.32 -32.65
C LEU A 16 -42.23 29.76 -31.94
N SER A 17 -42.26 29.62 -30.62
CA SER A 17 -41.26 28.83 -29.91
C SER A 17 -41.63 27.34 -29.98
N PHE A 18 -41.05 26.64 -30.95
CA PHE A 18 -40.97 25.18 -30.92
C PHE A 18 -39.91 24.77 -29.91
N SER A 19 -40.29 24.41 -28.68
CA SER A 19 -39.39 23.66 -27.79
C SER A 19 -39.53 22.17 -28.10
N TYR A 20 -38.71 21.70 -29.03
CA TYR A 20 -38.54 20.28 -29.31
C TYR A 20 -37.58 19.72 -28.25
N THR A 21 -38.11 19.18 -27.14
CA THR A 21 -37.31 18.36 -26.23
C THR A 21 -37.17 16.99 -26.88
N ASP A 22 -36.12 16.83 -27.69
CA ASP A 22 -35.66 15.52 -28.13
C ASP A 22 -35.11 14.78 -26.90
N GLU A 23 -35.97 14.07 -26.19
CA GLU A 23 -35.52 13.03 -25.27
C GLU A 23 -34.79 11.96 -26.10
N PHE A 24 -33.56 11.64 -25.70
CA PHE A 24 -32.74 10.62 -26.33
C PHE A 24 -32.03 9.77 -25.28
N GLU A 25 -31.60 8.59 -25.67
CA GLU A 25 -30.75 7.70 -24.87
C GLU A 25 -29.49 7.35 -25.67
N LEU A 26 -28.41 7.03 -24.96
CA LEU A 26 -27.19 6.50 -25.57
C LEU A 26 -27.21 4.97 -25.58
N ILE A 27 -27.09 4.40 -26.78
CA ILE A 27 -26.99 2.95 -26.98
C ILE A 27 -25.56 2.56 -27.32
N GLY A 28 -25.01 1.67 -26.50
CA GLY A 28 -23.69 1.08 -26.67
C GLY A 28 -23.66 -0.19 -27.52
N PRO A 29 -22.52 -0.91 -27.51
CA PRO A 29 -22.40 -2.20 -28.19
C PRO A 29 -23.37 -3.22 -27.56
N ARG A 30 -24.11 -3.95 -28.41
CA ARG A 30 -25.14 -4.93 -27.98
C ARG A 30 -24.56 -6.24 -27.40
N GLY A 31 -23.24 -6.34 -27.28
CA GLY A 31 -22.51 -7.50 -26.78
C GLY A 31 -21.01 -7.24 -26.71
N ASP A 32 -20.22 -8.29 -26.47
CA ASP A 32 -18.76 -8.19 -26.45
C ASP A 32 -18.23 -8.15 -27.91
N GLU A 33 -17.64 -7.03 -28.31
CA GLU A 33 -17.02 -6.83 -29.63
C GLU A 33 -15.53 -7.17 -29.55
N LYS A 34 -15.07 -8.11 -30.38
CA LYS A 34 -13.68 -8.59 -30.38
C LYS A 34 -12.81 -7.79 -31.34
N HIS A 35 -11.69 -7.28 -30.83
CA HIS A 35 -10.70 -6.50 -31.57
C HIS A 35 -9.28 -7.01 -31.30
N GLN A 36 -8.31 -6.50 -32.06
CA GLN A 36 -6.90 -6.84 -31.92
C GLN A 36 -6.07 -5.59 -31.64
N PHE A 37 -5.18 -5.63 -30.64
CA PHE A 37 -4.25 -4.51 -30.42
C PHE A 37 -3.33 -4.29 -31.63
N GLY A 38 -3.03 -3.03 -31.94
CA GLY A 38 -2.31 -2.59 -33.14
C GLY A 38 -3.22 -2.20 -34.30
N SER A 39 -4.55 -2.25 -34.12
CA SER A 39 -5.55 -1.89 -35.13
C SER A 39 -6.44 -0.74 -34.66
N ASP A 40 -7.06 -0.04 -35.62
CA ASP A 40 -8.03 1.01 -35.32
C ASP A 40 -9.29 0.38 -34.73
N THR A 41 -9.72 0.89 -33.58
CA THR A 41 -10.84 0.33 -32.81
C THR A 41 -11.91 1.38 -32.60
N THR A 42 -13.16 1.03 -32.90
CA THR A 42 -14.31 1.92 -32.70
C THR A 42 -15.04 1.55 -31.43
N LEU A 43 -15.22 2.54 -30.55
CA LEU A 43 -16.09 2.47 -29.38
C LEU A 43 -17.50 2.91 -29.81
N SER A 44 -18.34 1.92 -30.09
CA SER A 44 -19.70 2.11 -30.60
C SER A 44 -20.60 2.85 -29.59
N CYS A 45 -21.16 3.99 -30.00
CA CYS A 45 -22.14 4.76 -29.25
C CYS A 45 -23.05 5.55 -30.21
N HIS A 46 -24.36 5.42 -30.08
CA HIS A 46 -25.33 6.11 -30.93
C HIS A 46 -26.55 6.58 -30.14
N LEU A 47 -27.18 7.65 -30.64
CA LEU A 47 -28.43 8.18 -30.10
C LEU A 47 -29.61 7.28 -30.50
N SER A 48 -30.54 7.10 -29.57
CA SER A 48 -31.86 6.53 -29.82
C SER A 48 -32.92 7.48 -29.28
N PRO A 49 -33.86 7.98 -30.11
CA PRO A 49 -34.02 7.71 -31.55
C PRO A 49 -32.89 8.29 -32.42
N GLU A 50 -32.85 7.93 -33.72
CA GLU A 50 -31.84 8.41 -34.69
C GLU A 50 -32.05 9.91 -35.00
N ILE A 51 -31.57 10.77 -34.09
CA ILE A 51 -31.60 12.24 -34.18
C ILE A 51 -30.21 12.81 -34.44
N SER A 52 -30.14 14.07 -34.89
CA SER A 52 -28.86 14.70 -35.22
C SER A 52 -28.09 15.13 -33.96
N ALA A 53 -26.89 14.61 -33.79
CA ALA A 53 -25.94 14.99 -32.74
C ALA A 53 -25.08 16.22 -33.11
N ALA A 54 -25.25 16.78 -34.31
CA ALA A 54 -24.31 17.77 -34.85
C ALA A 54 -24.28 19.11 -34.08
N ALA A 55 -25.36 19.43 -33.37
CA ALA A 55 -25.47 20.62 -32.53
C ALA A 55 -25.23 20.34 -31.03
N MET A 56 -25.02 19.06 -30.66
CA MET A 56 -24.79 18.64 -29.28
C MET A 56 -23.33 18.79 -28.88
N GLU A 57 -23.07 18.88 -27.58
CA GLU A 57 -21.72 18.74 -27.03
C GLU A 57 -21.45 17.26 -26.75
N ILE A 58 -20.33 16.73 -27.25
CA ILE A 58 -19.95 15.32 -27.08
C ILE A 58 -18.60 15.26 -26.42
N ARG A 59 -18.52 14.58 -25.29
CA ARG A 59 -17.28 14.38 -24.52
C ARG A 59 -17.00 12.90 -24.41
N TRP A 60 -15.76 12.53 -24.70
CA TRP A 60 -15.24 11.20 -24.44
C TRP A 60 -14.14 11.29 -23.40
N PHE A 61 -14.26 10.46 -22.37
CA PHE A 61 -13.27 10.33 -21.30
C PHE A 61 -12.63 8.94 -21.32
N LYS A 62 -11.38 8.85 -20.87
CA LYS A 62 -10.76 7.60 -20.45
C LYS A 62 -10.35 7.71 -18.99
N GLY A 63 -10.96 6.91 -18.13
CA GLY A 63 -10.87 7.20 -16.69
C GLY A 63 -11.45 8.59 -16.43
N MET A 64 -10.64 9.49 -15.85
CA MET A 64 -11.03 10.89 -15.58
C MET A 64 -10.51 11.89 -16.63
N ASP A 65 -9.73 11.44 -17.61
CA ASP A 65 -9.11 12.32 -18.60
C ASP A 65 -10.02 12.53 -19.81
N CYS A 66 -10.32 13.78 -20.16
CA CYS A 66 -11.02 14.12 -21.41
C CYS A 66 -10.09 13.84 -22.59
N ILE A 67 -10.48 12.89 -23.46
CA ILE A 67 -9.67 12.44 -24.59
C ILE A 67 -10.17 12.99 -25.94
N CYS A 68 -11.45 13.36 -26.02
CA CYS A 68 -12.03 13.99 -27.20
C CYS A 68 -13.22 14.86 -26.79
N LEU A 69 -13.24 16.10 -27.25
CA LEU A 69 -14.33 17.06 -27.04
C LEU A 69 -14.83 17.52 -28.42
N TYR A 70 -16.12 17.37 -28.67
CA TYR A 70 -16.79 17.99 -29.81
C TYR A 70 -17.73 19.07 -29.29
N LYS A 71 -17.44 20.32 -29.64
CA LYS A 71 -18.19 21.49 -29.23
C LYS A 71 -18.10 22.54 -30.31
N ASN A 72 -19.16 23.32 -30.55
CA ASN A 72 -19.19 24.35 -31.58
C ASN A 72 -18.77 23.86 -32.98
N ARG A 73 -19.09 22.60 -33.32
CA ARG A 73 -18.71 21.93 -34.58
C ARG A 73 -17.22 21.72 -34.79
N GLN A 74 -16.43 21.80 -33.72
CA GLN A 74 -15.00 21.56 -33.71
C GLN A 74 -14.69 20.36 -32.82
N VAL A 75 -13.75 19.53 -33.26
CA VAL A 75 -13.20 18.42 -32.46
C VAL A 75 -11.87 18.87 -31.86
N THR A 76 -11.75 18.76 -30.54
CA THR A 76 -10.54 19.04 -29.78
C THR A 76 -10.06 17.74 -29.14
N GLU A 77 -8.81 17.39 -29.42
CA GLU A 77 -8.20 16.15 -28.93
C GLU A 77 -7.55 16.37 -27.56
N GLY A 78 -7.83 15.45 -26.64
CA GLY A 78 -7.29 15.47 -25.29
C GLY A 78 -5.83 15.06 -25.21
N LYS A 79 -5.19 15.35 -24.07
CA LYS A 79 -3.78 15.06 -23.84
C LYS A 79 -3.51 13.55 -23.90
N GLY A 80 -2.51 13.14 -24.70
CA GLY A 80 -2.11 11.75 -24.88
C GLY A 80 -2.88 10.99 -25.98
N TYR A 81 -3.85 11.65 -26.62
CA TYR A 81 -4.64 11.09 -27.71
C TYR A 81 -4.55 11.93 -28.99
N GLU A 82 -3.63 12.89 -29.05
CA GLU A 82 -3.41 13.74 -30.22
C GLU A 82 -3.09 12.91 -31.47
N GLY A 83 -3.85 13.11 -32.56
CA GLY A 83 -3.80 12.40 -33.83
C GLY A 83 -4.33 10.96 -33.78
N ARG A 84 -4.72 10.47 -32.59
CA ARG A 84 -5.14 9.08 -32.36
C ARG A 84 -6.65 8.91 -32.23
N VAL A 85 -7.39 9.92 -31.80
CA VAL A 85 -8.85 9.84 -31.70
C VAL A 85 -9.52 10.46 -32.92
N ASN A 86 -10.68 9.92 -33.29
CA ASN A 86 -11.48 10.47 -34.37
C ASN A 86 -12.96 10.27 -34.07
N LEU A 87 -13.74 11.35 -34.16
CA LEU A 87 -15.20 11.29 -34.10
C LEU A 87 -15.75 11.24 -35.54
N PHE A 88 -16.77 10.43 -35.78
CA PHE A 88 -17.41 10.33 -37.11
C PHE A 88 -18.29 11.55 -37.41
N THR A 89 -17.69 12.72 -37.59
CA THR A 89 -18.39 14.01 -37.74
C THR A 89 -19.44 14.03 -38.86
N HIS A 90 -19.23 13.24 -39.91
CA HIS A 90 -20.16 13.07 -41.02
C HIS A 90 -21.40 12.21 -40.67
N GLU A 91 -21.29 11.33 -39.67
CA GLU A 91 -22.38 10.47 -39.20
C GLU A 91 -23.11 11.05 -37.97
N LEU A 92 -22.66 12.19 -37.44
CA LEU A 92 -23.37 12.90 -36.37
C LEU A 92 -24.79 13.29 -36.77
N GLN A 93 -25.05 13.55 -38.06
CA GLN A 93 -26.40 13.85 -38.56
C GLN A 93 -27.37 12.68 -38.39
N ARG A 94 -26.85 11.47 -38.20
CA ARG A 94 -27.58 10.23 -37.96
C ARG A 94 -27.42 9.76 -36.51
N GLY A 95 -26.97 10.63 -35.62
CA GLY A 95 -26.81 10.32 -34.20
C GLY A 95 -25.66 9.37 -33.86
N ASN A 96 -24.71 9.14 -34.77
CA ASN A 96 -23.52 8.33 -34.44
C ASN A 96 -22.48 9.18 -33.72
N VAL A 97 -22.30 8.93 -32.41
CA VAL A 97 -21.34 9.63 -31.54
C VAL A 97 -20.16 8.73 -31.14
N SER A 98 -19.92 7.67 -31.91
CA SER A 98 -18.85 6.69 -31.67
C SER A 98 -17.47 7.31 -31.78
N LEU A 99 -16.54 6.82 -30.95
CA LEU A 99 -15.14 7.26 -30.96
C LEU A 99 -14.27 6.19 -31.61
N GLN A 100 -13.47 6.57 -32.59
CA GLN A 100 -12.41 5.70 -33.12
C GLN A 100 -11.08 6.03 -32.45
N ILE A 101 -10.38 5.01 -31.98
CA ILE A 101 -9.02 5.07 -31.46
C ILE A 101 -8.10 4.39 -32.48
N ARG A 102 -7.16 5.13 -33.06
CA ARG A 102 -6.17 4.64 -34.00
C ARG A 102 -5.02 3.93 -33.30
N ASP A 103 -4.56 2.85 -33.91
CA ASP A 103 -3.49 2.01 -33.39
C ASP A 103 -3.71 1.69 -31.90
N CYS A 104 -4.82 1.01 -31.58
CA CYS A 104 -5.21 0.73 -30.20
C CYS A 104 -4.20 -0.21 -29.53
N THR A 105 -3.62 0.20 -28.41
CA THR A 105 -2.52 -0.49 -27.73
C THR A 105 -2.94 -1.05 -26.37
N GLU A 106 -2.09 -1.86 -25.73
CA GLU A 106 -2.38 -2.37 -24.39
C GLU A 106 -2.51 -1.26 -23.33
N SER A 107 -1.96 -0.07 -23.55
CA SER A 107 -2.18 1.07 -22.66
C SER A 107 -3.58 1.66 -22.79
N ASP A 108 -4.29 1.40 -23.89
CA ASP A 108 -5.67 1.85 -24.14
C ASP A 108 -6.72 0.99 -23.43
N ARG A 109 -6.29 0.01 -22.63
CA ARG A 109 -7.21 -0.70 -21.71
C ARG A 109 -7.78 0.26 -20.67
N GLY A 110 -9.06 0.09 -20.35
CA GLY A 110 -9.71 0.91 -19.34
C GLY A 110 -11.19 1.12 -19.61
N TYR A 111 -11.76 2.05 -18.84
CA TYR A 111 -13.14 2.50 -18.98
C TYR A 111 -13.17 3.80 -19.75
N TYR A 112 -14.14 3.89 -20.67
CA TYR A 112 -14.38 5.04 -21.50
C TYR A 112 -15.82 5.50 -21.31
N LEU A 113 -16.00 6.79 -21.05
CA LEU A 113 -17.31 7.39 -20.85
C LEU A 113 -17.62 8.29 -22.04
N CYS A 114 -18.73 8.03 -22.72
CA CYS A 114 -19.36 8.95 -23.65
C CYS A 114 -20.40 9.77 -22.90
N HIS A 115 -20.31 11.08 -22.99
CA HIS A 115 -21.22 12.03 -22.37
C HIS A 115 -21.71 12.97 -23.46
N VAL A 116 -23.02 13.04 -23.66
CA VAL A 116 -23.65 13.85 -24.71
C VAL A 116 -24.65 14.81 -24.08
N THR A 117 -24.49 16.09 -24.36
CA THR A 117 -25.32 17.17 -23.81
C THR A 117 -26.05 17.91 -24.92
N ASN A 118 -27.37 18.05 -24.77
CA ASN A 118 -28.24 18.83 -25.64
C ASN A 118 -29.09 19.78 -24.80
N GLY A 119 -28.67 21.05 -24.69
CA GLY A 119 -29.31 22.00 -23.77
C GLY A 119 -29.14 21.55 -22.32
N ASP A 120 -30.26 21.30 -21.63
CA ASP A 120 -30.27 20.85 -20.23
C ASP A 120 -30.28 19.31 -20.09
N LEU A 121 -30.42 18.57 -21.19
CA LEU A 121 -30.44 17.11 -21.18
C LEU A 121 -29.03 16.55 -21.39
N THR A 122 -28.62 15.64 -20.51
CA THR A 122 -27.33 14.96 -20.57
C THR A 122 -27.52 13.46 -20.43
N GLU A 123 -26.95 12.71 -21.37
CA GLU A 123 -26.92 11.25 -21.34
C GLU A 123 -25.48 10.73 -21.28
N GLU A 124 -25.30 9.59 -20.62
CA GLU A 124 -23.99 8.99 -20.37
C GLU A 124 -23.98 7.49 -20.70
N LEU A 125 -22.91 7.03 -21.34
CA LEU A 125 -22.68 5.61 -21.64
C LEU A 125 -21.22 5.24 -21.37
N THR A 126 -21.00 4.22 -20.54
CA THR A 126 -19.66 3.70 -20.29
C THR A 126 -19.40 2.41 -21.07
N VAL A 127 -18.24 2.33 -21.71
CA VAL A 127 -17.71 1.13 -22.36
C VAL A 127 -16.35 0.76 -21.76
N ARG A 128 -16.02 -0.53 -21.75
CA ARG A 128 -14.77 -1.04 -21.20
C ARG A 128 -13.97 -1.77 -22.28
N VAL A 129 -12.72 -1.37 -22.44
CA VAL A 129 -11.70 -2.04 -23.23
C VAL A 129 -10.89 -2.94 -22.30
N TRP A 130 -10.99 -4.26 -22.47
CA TRP A 130 -10.30 -5.22 -21.61
C TRP A 130 -9.69 -6.38 -22.39
N LYS A 131 -8.45 -6.75 -22.01
CA LYS A 131 -7.69 -7.84 -22.63
C LYS A 131 -8.25 -9.20 -22.20
N ILE A 132 -8.27 -10.17 -23.10
CA ILE A 132 -8.63 -11.55 -22.81
C ILE A 132 -7.37 -12.35 -22.39
N PRO A 133 -7.21 -12.77 -21.12
CA PRO A 133 -6.19 -13.75 -20.75
C PRO A 133 -6.74 -15.18 -20.97
N PRO A 134 -5.95 -16.16 -21.45
CA PRO A 134 -4.56 -16.10 -21.90
C PRO A 134 -4.48 -16.14 -23.45
N SER A 135 -4.97 -15.10 -24.14
CA SER A 135 -4.89 -15.10 -25.62
C SER A 135 -3.46 -14.80 -26.07
N ARG A 136 -2.92 -15.60 -26.99
CA ARG A 136 -1.62 -15.36 -27.65
C ARG A 136 -1.71 -14.27 -28.72
N ASP A 137 -2.92 -13.93 -29.16
CA ASP A 137 -3.17 -13.16 -30.38
C ASP A 137 -3.33 -11.64 -30.15
N ARG A 138 -3.01 -11.14 -28.94
CA ARG A 138 -3.22 -9.73 -28.54
C ARG A 138 -4.68 -9.26 -28.72
N ASP A 139 -5.62 -10.17 -28.53
CA ASP A 139 -7.04 -9.87 -28.63
C ASP A 139 -7.57 -9.16 -27.37
N PHE A 140 -8.56 -8.29 -27.57
CA PHE A 140 -9.31 -7.65 -26.49
C PHE A 140 -10.80 -7.53 -26.85
N LEU A 141 -11.61 -7.27 -25.83
CA LEU A 141 -13.05 -7.06 -25.98
C LEU A 141 -13.42 -5.64 -25.59
N VAL A 142 -14.37 -5.09 -26.34
CA VAL A 142 -15.11 -3.87 -26.00
C VAL A 142 -16.50 -4.29 -25.58
N ARG A 143 -16.96 -3.84 -24.41
CA ARG A 143 -18.32 -4.08 -23.94
C ARG A 143 -18.89 -2.88 -23.22
N GLN A 144 -20.21 -2.76 -23.19
CA GLN A 144 -20.90 -1.82 -22.33
C GLN A 144 -20.69 -2.19 -20.85
N TRP A 145 -20.46 -1.18 -20.02
CA TRP A 145 -20.24 -1.31 -18.59
C TRP A 145 -21.18 -0.38 -17.84
N HIS A 146 -21.77 -0.87 -16.75
CA HIS A 146 -22.66 -0.09 -15.89
C HIS A 146 -21.90 0.17 -14.59
N SER A 147 -21.39 1.39 -14.44
CA SER A 147 -20.75 1.86 -13.20
C SER A 147 -21.10 3.31 -12.98
N GLU A 148 -21.31 3.66 -11.73
CA GLU A 148 -21.54 5.03 -11.31
C GLU A 148 -20.18 5.67 -10.98
N TRP A 149 -19.92 6.84 -11.55
CA TRP A 149 -18.74 7.66 -11.24
C TRP A 149 -19.02 8.53 -10.02
N THR A 150 -18.06 8.61 -9.10
CA THR A 150 -18.19 9.41 -7.86
C THR A 150 -18.17 10.92 -8.14
N GLU A 151 -18.69 11.74 -7.21
CA GLU A 151 -18.65 13.21 -7.34
C GLU A 151 -17.21 13.74 -7.48
N GLU A 152 -16.24 13.15 -6.78
CA GLU A 152 -14.83 13.55 -6.89
C GLU A 152 -14.25 13.24 -8.28
N GLU A 153 -14.57 12.07 -8.84
CA GLU A 153 -14.16 11.70 -10.21
C GLU A 153 -14.81 12.63 -11.25
N ARG A 154 -16.09 12.98 -11.06
CA ARG A 154 -16.82 13.92 -11.93
C ARG A 154 -16.20 15.32 -11.89
N LEU A 155 -15.84 15.81 -10.70
CA LEU A 155 -15.13 17.09 -10.57
C LEU A 155 -13.80 17.09 -11.33
N LYS A 156 -13.04 15.98 -11.27
CA LYS A 156 -11.78 15.83 -12.02
C LYS A 156 -12.00 15.73 -13.53
N MET A 157 -13.09 15.08 -13.96
CA MET A 157 -13.48 15.04 -15.37
C MET A 157 -13.78 16.44 -15.90
N GLU A 158 -14.57 17.24 -15.18
CA GLU A 158 -14.84 18.64 -15.56
C GLU A 158 -13.56 19.49 -15.57
N GLU A 159 -12.67 19.32 -14.59
CA GLU A 159 -11.34 19.96 -14.60
C GLU A 159 -10.55 19.58 -15.88
N SER A 160 -10.59 18.31 -16.29
CA SER A 160 -9.94 17.82 -17.50
C SER A 160 -10.55 18.40 -18.80
N VAL A 161 -11.87 18.61 -18.84
CA VAL A 161 -12.56 19.31 -19.94
C VAL A 161 -12.08 20.75 -20.02
N LEU A 162 -12.08 21.48 -18.89
CA LEU A 162 -11.62 22.87 -18.84
C LEU A 162 -10.17 23.01 -19.32
N LEU A 163 -9.28 22.10 -18.91
CA LEU A 163 -7.89 22.08 -19.40
C LEU A 163 -7.79 21.81 -20.91
N THR A 164 -8.70 21.00 -21.46
CA THR A 164 -8.76 20.70 -22.90
C THR A 164 -9.28 21.91 -23.69
N GLU A 165 -10.27 22.63 -23.18
CA GLU A 165 -10.78 23.89 -23.75
C GLU A 165 -9.71 25.00 -23.67
N LEU A 166 -8.99 25.11 -22.53
CA LEU A 166 -7.95 26.12 -22.32
C LEU A 166 -6.73 25.96 -23.24
N LYS A 167 -6.52 24.81 -23.90
CA LYS A 167 -5.48 24.67 -24.95
C LYS A 167 -5.70 25.65 -26.11
N GLU A 168 -6.91 26.18 -26.32
CA GLU A 168 -7.18 27.18 -27.36
C GLU A 168 -6.89 28.63 -26.94
N GLU A 169 -6.89 28.96 -25.65
CA GLU A 169 -6.61 30.32 -25.20
C GLU A 169 -5.10 30.58 -25.06
N ARG A 170 -4.52 31.18 -26.11
CA ARG A 170 -3.12 31.62 -26.18
C ARG A 170 -2.80 32.72 -25.16
N HIS A 171 -2.78 32.44 -23.87
CA HIS A 171 -2.28 33.37 -22.85
C HIS A 171 -0.92 32.91 -22.28
N PRO A 172 0.18 33.69 -22.45
CA PRO A 172 1.54 33.30 -22.05
C PRO A 172 1.69 32.95 -20.57
N VAL A 173 0.87 33.56 -19.72
CA VAL A 173 0.90 33.41 -18.26
C VAL A 173 0.39 32.03 -17.82
N LEU A 174 -0.65 31.51 -18.49
CA LEU A 174 -1.21 30.19 -18.19
C LEU A 174 -0.25 29.07 -18.59
N LYS A 175 0.49 29.24 -19.70
CA LYS A 175 1.50 28.27 -20.15
C LYS A 175 2.61 28.06 -19.11
N ASN A 176 3.10 29.13 -18.51
CA ASN A 176 4.13 29.05 -17.48
C ASN A 176 3.59 28.43 -16.19
N LEU A 177 2.38 28.81 -15.76
CA LEU A 177 1.79 28.25 -14.55
C LEU A 177 1.50 26.75 -14.70
N MET A 178 1.00 26.33 -15.87
CA MET A 178 0.79 24.93 -16.25
C MET A 178 2.10 24.14 -16.32
N SER A 179 3.18 24.72 -16.87
CA SER A 179 4.48 24.05 -16.87
C SER A 179 5.05 23.88 -15.46
N PHE A 180 4.82 24.86 -14.56
CA PHE A 180 5.25 24.76 -13.17
C PHE A 180 4.43 23.74 -12.36
N THR A 181 3.11 23.66 -12.57
CA THR A 181 2.28 22.65 -11.91
C THR A 181 2.58 21.24 -12.44
N GLU A 182 2.85 21.08 -13.74
CA GLU A 182 3.27 19.81 -14.34
C GLU A 182 4.66 19.37 -13.85
N GLU A 183 5.63 20.29 -13.74
CA GLU A 183 6.95 19.98 -13.17
C GLU A 183 6.83 19.54 -11.70
N LYS A 184 6.03 20.24 -10.91
CA LYS A 184 5.82 19.89 -9.50
C LYS A 184 5.15 18.52 -9.36
N LYS A 185 4.13 18.23 -10.16
CA LYS A 185 3.43 16.94 -10.17
C LYS A 185 4.36 15.80 -10.62
N SER A 186 5.20 16.05 -11.62
CA SER A 186 6.24 15.12 -12.08
C SER A 186 7.31 14.85 -11.01
N GLN A 187 7.73 15.87 -10.26
CA GLN A 187 8.66 15.72 -9.14
C GLN A 187 8.05 14.96 -7.97
N GLU A 188 6.80 15.24 -7.60
CA GLU A 188 6.09 14.51 -6.54
C GLU A 188 5.86 13.05 -6.91
N GLU A 189 5.52 12.74 -8.17
CA GLU A 189 5.40 11.35 -8.64
C GLU A 189 6.74 10.63 -8.67
N LYS A 190 7.82 11.30 -9.08
CA LYS A 190 9.17 10.73 -9.03
C LYS A 190 9.61 10.44 -7.59
N LEU A 191 9.33 11.35 -6.66
CA LEU A 191 9.63 11.16 -5.24
C LEU A 191 8.83 9.98 -4.67
N LYS A 192 7.51 9.91 -4.94
CA LYS A 192 6.66 8.79 -4.52
C LYS A 192 7.12 7.45 -5.11
N ARG A 193 7.54 7.42 -6.38
CA ARG A 193 8.09 6.20 -7.01
C ARG A 193 9.40 5.77 -6.37
N ALA A 194 10.32 6.70 -6.15
CA ALA A 194 11.60 6.41 -5.49
C ALA A 194 11.41 5.92 -4.04
N GLU A 195 10.44 6.48 -3.30
CA GLU A 195 10.07 6.01 -1.97
C GLU A 195 9.47 4.60 -2.03
N LEU A 196 8.55 4.33 -2.98
CA LEU A 196 7.95 3.00 -3.14
C LEU A 196 9.00 1.94 -3.50
N GLU A 197 9.90 2.25 -4.41
CA GLU A 197 10.95 1.35 -4.92
C GLU A 197 11.95 1.02 -3.80
N ASN A 198 12.38 2.02 -3.01
CA ASN A 198 13.21 1.80 -1.82
C ASN A 198 12.49 0.98 -0.74
N THR A 199 11.20 1.22 -0.51
CA THR A 199 10.43 0.38 0.43
C THR A 199 10.25 -1.06 -0.07
N ALA A 200 10.09 -1.25 -1.38
CA ALA A 200 9.95 -2.57 -2.00
C ALA A 200 11.25 -3.38 -1.92
N GLU A 201 12.39 -2.76 -2.24
CA GLU A 201 13.72 -3.39 -2.11
C GLU A 201 14.03 -3.76 -0.64
N GLN A 202 13.63 -2.90 0.32
CA GLN A 202 13.75 -3.20 1.74
C GLN A 202 12.83 -4.33 2.19
N THR A 203 11.59 -4.40 1.71
CA THR A 203 10.67 -5.49 2.04
C THR A 203 11.15 -6.82 1.48
N ASP A 204 11.64 -6.85 0.24
CA ASP A 204 12.16 -8.07 -0.38
C ASP A 204 13.40 -8.59 0.37
N SER A 205 14.31 -7.68 0.74
CA SER A 205 15.48 -8.02 1.57
C SER A 205 15.09 -8.53 2.97
N ILE A 206 14.06 -7.96 3.58
CA ILE A 206 13.54 -8.40 4.89
C ILE A 206 12.86 -9.78 4.77
N GLU A 207 12.14 -10.05 3.69
CA GLU A 207 11.53 -11.35 3.45
C GLU A 207 12.56 -12.45 3.21
N GLU A 208 13.61 -12.17 2.44
CA GLU A 208 14.74 -13.11 2.28
C GLU A 208 15.43 -13.41 3.62
N LEU A 209 15.72 -12.38 4.43
CA LEU A 209 16.32 -12.56 5.76
C LEU A 209 15.40 -13.34 6.72
N LYS A 210 14.09 -13.12 6.68
CA LYS A 210 13.12 -13.88 7.49
C LYS A 210 13.05 -15.35 7.07
N GLU A 211 13.14 -15.64 5.78
CA GLU A 211 13.15 -17.02 5.30
C GLU A 211 14.48 -17.72 5.67
N GLU A 212 15.61 -17.02 5.59
CA GLU A 212 16.90 -17.53 6.07
C GLU A 212 16.90 -17.78 7.59
N GLU A 213 16.34 -16.85 8.38
CA GLU A 213 16.20 -16.98 9.84
C GLU A 213 15.31 -18.18 10.21
N LYS A 214 14.15 -18.32 9.55
CA LYS A 214 13.27 -19.48 9.72
C LYS A 214 13.96 -20.80 9.39
N GLN A 215 14.70 -20.87 8.28
CA GLN A 215 15.47 -22.06 7.94
C GLN A 215 16.59 -22.33 8.95
N GLN A 216 17.18 -21.29 9.52
CA GLN A 216 18.17 -21.42 10.58
C GLN A 216 17.55 -21.97 11.87
N GLU A 217 16.40 -21.47 12.28
CA GLU A 217 15.63 -21.98 13.43
C GLU A 217 15.27 -23.46 13.26
N GLU A 218 14.81 -23.85 12.06
CA GLU A 218 14.51 -25.25 11.75
C GLU A 218 15.76 -26.14 11.85
N ARG A 219 16.91 -25.69 11.32
CA ARG A 219 18.19 -26.41 11.43
C ARG A 219 18.64 -26.57 12.88
N GLU A 220 18.50 -25.53 13.69
CA GLU A 220 18.84 -25.56 15.11
C GLU A 220 17.90 -26.48 15.89
N TYR A 221 16.60 -26.46 15.58
CA TYR A 221 15.61 -27.36 16.16
C TYR A 221 15.93 -28.83 15.87
N ILE A 222 16.23 -29.18 14.61
CA ILE A 222 16.64 -30.52 14.20
C ILE A 222 17.94 -30.94 14.90
N ARG A 223 18.91 -30.01 15.01
CA ARG A 223 20.18 -30.27 15.71
C ARG A 223 19.95 -30.57 17.19
N ALA A 224 19.10 -29.79 17.86
CA ALA A 224 18.75 -29.98 19.27
C ALA A 224 18.08 -31.34 19.51
N ILE A 225 17.11 -31.72 18.68
CA ILE A 225 16.46 -33.05 18.76
C ILE A 225 17.48 -34.17 18.55
N SER A 226 18.37 -34.02 17.55
CA SER A 226 19.41 -35.00 17.25
C SER A 226 20.36 -35.21 18.44
N LEU A 227 20.70 -34.13 19.16
CA LEU A 227 21.53 -34.20 20.36
C LEU A 227 20.79 -34.91 21.50
N GLU A 228 19.52 -34.54 21.75
CA GLU A 228 18.69 -35.14 22.81
C GLU A 228 18.47 -36.64 22.58
N LEU A 229 18.22 -37.05 21.33
CA LEU A 229 18.12 -38.46 20.93
C LEU A 229 19.42 -39.21 21.25
N ARG A 230 20.57 -38.63 20.89
CA ARG A 230 21.89 -39.24 21.14
C ARG A 230 22.14 -39.39 22.65
N GLU A 231 21.91 -38.35 23.43
CA GLU A 231 22.09 -38.38 24.88
C GLU A 231 21.17 -39.43 25.54
N MET A 232 19.93 -39.53 25.08
CA MET A 232 18.98 -40.52 25.57
C MET A 232 19.38 -41.95 25.19
N GLN A 233 19.86 -42.15 23.96
CA GLN A 233 20.42 -43.43 23.50
C GLN A 233 21.59 -43.86 24.37
N GLU A 234 22.56 -42.98 24.58
CA GLU A 234 23.72 -43.28 25.40
C GLU A 234 23.34 -43.56 26.86
N ARG A 235 22.42 -42.79 27.44
CA ARG A 235 21.94 -43.02 28.82
C ARG A 235 21.32 -44.41 28.96
N ARG A 236 20.42 -44.78 28.05
CA ARG A 236 19.77 -46.10 28.05
C ARG A 236 20.75 -47.25 27.84
N LEU A 237 21.75 -47.06 26.96
CA LEU A 237 22.82 -48.04 26.76
C LEU A 237 23.70 -48.17 28.01
N ARG A 238 24.06 -47.06 28.65
CA ARG A 238 24.81 -47.04 29.93
C ARG A 238 24.05 -47.80 31.02
N GLU A 239 22.77 -47.51 31.22
CA GLU A 239 21.90 -48.23 32.17
C GLU A 239 21.90 -49.75 31.92
N ARG A 240 21.85 -50.16 30.64
CA ARG A 240 21.86 -51.59 30.27
C ARG A 240 23.22 -52.25 30.54
N VAL A 241 24.32 -51.57 30.26
CA VAL A 241 25.68 -52.05 30.56
C VAL A 241 25.88 -52.21 32.06
N GLU A 242 25.42 -51.26 32.87
CA GLU A 242 25.49 -51.37 34.34
C GLU A 242 24.68 -52.55 34.87
N MET A 243 23.47 -52.80 34.33
CA MET A 243 22.70 -53.98 34.71
C MET A 243 23.44 -55.28 34.36
N ARG A 244 24.04 -55.36 33.16
CA ARG A 244 24.86 -56.50 32.74
C ARG A 244 26.06 -56.73 33.66
N GLN A 245 26.73 -55.66 34.07
CA GLN A 245 27.86 -55.75 35.02
C GLN A 245 27.42 -56.32 36.38
N ARG A 246 26.25 -55.90 36.90
CA ARG A 246 25.70 -56.46 38.15
C ARG A 246 25.37 -57.95 38.04
N GLU A 247 24.79 -58.37 36.92
CA GLU A 247 24.51 -59.79 36.65
C GLU A 247 25.80 -60.62 36.57
N GLU A 248 26.85 -60.10 35.93
CA GLU A 248 28.16 -60.75 35.84
C GLU A 248 28.87 -60.82 37.19
N GLU A 249 28.76 -59.78 38.02
CA GLU A 249 29.28 -59.77 39.39
C GLU A 249 28.60 -60.81 40.29
N GLU A 250 27.28 -60.99 40.14
CA GLU A 250 26.54 -62.02 40.86
C GLU A 250 27.04 -63.43 40.51
N ILE A 251 27.22 -63.71 39.21
CA ILE A 251 27.78 -64.98 38.74
C ILE A 251 29.20 -65.17 39.24
N ARG A 252 30.03 -64.13 39.18
CA ARG A 252 31.40 -64.14 39.70
C ARG A 252 31.43 -64.41 41.20
N GLY A 253 30.44 -63.91 41.95
CA GLY A 253 30.22 -64.23 43.36
C GLY A 253 29.95 -65.73 43.57
N LYS A 254 29.02 -66.31 42.79
CA LYS A 254 28.71 -67.74 42.83
C LYS A 254 29.92 -68.62 42.46
N MET A 255 30.72 -68.21 41.46
CA MET A 255 31.95 -68.90 41.09
C MET A 255 32.99 -68.87 42.22
N ARG A 256 33.15 -67.73 42.90
CA ARG A 256 34.04 -67.62 44.06
C ARG A 256 33.60 -68.56 45.18
N ALA A 257 32.32 -68.60 45.52
CA ALA A 257 31.79 -69.52 46.53
C ALA A 257 32.08 -70.99 46.20
N VAL A 258 31.84 -71.42 44.95
CA VAL A 258 32.18 -72.80 44.53
C VAL A 258 33.69 -73.04 44.57
N ALA A 259 34.52 -72.06 44.20
CA ALA A 259 35.98 -72.18 44.29
C ALA A 259 36.46 -72.30 45.75
N ASP A 260 35.85 -71.54 46.67
CA ASP A 260 36.12 -71.63 48.11
C ASP A 260 35.73 -73.00 48.68
N ASP A 261 34.55 -73.52 48.32
CA ASP A 261 34.11 -74.88 48.69
C ASP A 261 35.05 -75.96 48.15
N LEU A 262 35.55 -75.80 46.92
CA LEU A 262 36.51 -76.72 46.33
C LEU A 262 37.85 -76.68 47.04
N ARG A 263 38.30 -75.50 47.50
CA ARG A 263 39.52 -75.35 48.30
C ARG A 263 39.36 -75.93 49.70
N SER A 264 38.24 -75.68 50.38
CA SER A 264 38.01 -76.18 51.74
C SER A 264 37.91 -77.70 51.79
N SER A 265 37.37 -78.34 50.75
CA SER A 265 37.31 -79.79 50.61
C SER A 265 38.61 -80.44 50.14
N GLU A 266 39.61 -79.67 49.70
CA GLU A 266 40.87 -80.18 49.15
C GLU A 266 41.72 -80.92 50.21
N GLU A 267 41.74 -80.39 51.44
CA GLU A 267 42.45 -81.01 52.55
C GLU A 267 41.80 -82.34 52.97
N ALA A 268 40.47 -82.45 52.88
CA ALA A 268 39.76 -83.71 53.14
C ALA A 268 40.08 -84.77 52.07
N VAL A 269 40.08 -84.36 50.79
CA VAL A 269 40.52 -85.21 49.67
C VAL A 269 41.96 -85.68 49.88
N LYS A 270 42.85 -84.79 50.32
CA LYS A 270 44.25 -85.11 50.60
C LYS A 270 44.37 -86.14 51.73
N LYS A 271 43.65 -85.95 52.84
CA LYS A 271 43.62 -86.89 53.97
C LYS A 271 43.12 -88.28 53.59
N ILE A 272 42.08 -88.37 52.76
CA ILE A 272 41.58 -89.68 52.29
C ILE A 272 42.64 -90.38 51.42
N LYS A 273 43.33 -89.64 50.53
CA LYS A 273 44.43 -90.19 49.74
C LYS A 273 45.60 -90.67 50.61
N GLU A 274 45.98 -89.89 51.63
CA GLU A 274 47.02 -90.28 52.58
C GLU A 274 46.63 -91.54 53.38
N LYS A 275 45.36 -91.69 53.76
CA LYS A 275 44.84 -92.91 54.40
C LYS A 275 44.91 -94.13 53.48
N ILE A 276 44.50 -93.98 52.21
CA ILE A 276 44.61 -95.05 51.21
C ILE A 276 46.07 -95.49 51.09
N GLU A 277 47.01 -94.55 50.94
CA GLU A 277 48.44 -94.85 50.83
C GLU A 277 48.99 -95.56 52.09
N GLN A 278 48.49 -95.22 53.28
CA GLN A 278 48.89 -95.89 54.54
C GLN A 278 48.40 -97.33 54.61
N HIS A 279 47.12 -97.57 54.32
CA HIS A 279 46.55 -98.93 54.31
C HIS A 279 47.17 -99.80 53.20
N GLU A 280 47.48 -99.22 52.03
CA GLU A 280 48.22 -99.90 50.96
C GLU A 280 49.61 -100.35 51.45
N LYS A 281 50.37 -99.49 52.14
CA LYS A 281 51.67 -99.86 52.73
C LYS A 281 51.55 -100.96 53.79
N GLN A 282 50.52 -100.93 54.63
CA GLN A 282 50.29 -101.96 55.65
C GLN A 282 49.94 -103.30 55.02
N LYS A 283 49.05 -103.29 54.03
CA LYS A 283 48.70 -104.46 53.20
C LYS A 283 49.93 -105.06 52.55
N ASP A 284 50.79 -104.24 51.93
CA ASP A 284 52.02 -104.69 51.29
C ASP A 284 52.98 -105.34 52.31
N GLY A 285 53.12 -104.75 53.50
CA GLY A 285 53.93 -105.32 54.59
C GLY A 285 53.39 -106.64 55.14
N TYR A 286 52.07 -106.80 55.27
CA TYR A 286 51.46 -108.08 55.63
C TYR A 286 51.64 -109.13 54.54
N ASN A 287 51.58 -108.74 53.27
CA ASN A 287 51.81 -109.63 52.13
C ASN A 287 53.26 -110.13 52.06
N GLU A 288 54.23 -109.24 52.31
CA GLU A 288 55.65 -109.60 52.43
C GLU A 288 55.87 -110.58 53.59
N THR A 289 55.33 -110.29 54.77
CA THR A 289 55.42 -111.17 55.95
C THR A 289 54.73 -112.53 55.72
N LEU A 290 53.57 -112.54 55.07
CA LEU A 290 52.84 -113.77 54.71
C LEU A 290 53.63 -114.65 53.74
N SER A 291 54.42 -114.05 52.84
CA SER A 291 55.26 -114.78 51.87
C SER A 291 56.38 -115.58 52.54
N GLU A 292 56.84 -115.15 53.73
CA GLU A 292 57.94 -115.76 54.48
C GLU A 292 57.47 -116.66 55.64
N GLU A 293 56.25 -116.47 56.16
CA GLU A 293 55.71 -117.19 57.31
C GLU A 293 55.36 -118.66 56.99
N ARG A 294 55.83 -119.59 57.84
CA ARG A 294 55.69 -121.04 57.66
C ARG A 294 54.59 -121.66 58.52
N ASN A 295 54.11 -120.95 59.54
CA ASN A 295 53.03 -121.43 60.40
C ASN A 295 51.66 -121.14 59.76
N GLU A 296 50.90 -122.19 59.42
CA GLU A 296 49.59 -122.09 58.76
C GLU A 296 48.54 -121.30 59.55
N GLU A 297 48.59 -121.35 60.89
CA GLU A 297 47.65 -120.59 61.73
C GLU A 297 47.94 -119.10 61.65
N LYS A 298 49.23 -118.71 61.72
CA LYS A 298 49.65 -117.31 61.54
C LYS A 298 49.42 -116.80 60.12
N ARG A 299 49.59 -117.65 59.09
CA ARG A 299 49.24 -117.29 57.71
C ARG A 299 47.76 -116.96 57.59
N ARG A 300 46.88 -117.78 58.18
CA ARG A 300 45.42 -117.51 58.22
C ARG A 300 45.07 -116.23 58.99
N GLU A 301 45.84 -115.86 60.00
CA GLU A 301 45.66 -114.59 60.71
C GLU A 301 46.12 -113.38 59.87
N LEU A 302 47.29 -113.46 59.23
CA LEU A 302 47.80 -112.43 58.32
C LEU A 302 46.91 -112.23 57.09
N GLU A 303 46.34 -113.31 56.53
CA GLU A 303 45.34 -113.23 55.46
C GLU A 303 44.07 -112.48 55.92
N LYS A 304 43.61 -112.70 57.15
CA LYS A 304 42.47 -111.95 57.71
C LYS A 304 42.81 -110.48 57.94
N GLU A 305 44.01 -110.15 58.39
CA GLU A 305 44.45 -108.74 58.52
C GLU A 305 44.55 -108.07 57.15
N MET A 306 45.13 -108.74 56.16
CA MET A 306 45.20 -108.22 54.79
C MET A 306 43.82 -107.98 54.19
N GLU A 307 42.87 -108.88 54.44
CA GLU A 307 41.48 -108.70 53.98
C GLU A 307 40.80 -107.51 54.66
N ARG A 308 41.11 -107.23 55.93
CA ARG A 308 40.62 -106.02 56.61
C ARG A 308 41.21 -104.75 56.00
N GLU A 309 42.52 -104.74 55.71
CA GLU A 309 43.16 -103.61 55.03
C GLU A 309 42.59 -103.39 53.61
N ASN A 310 42.30 -104.47 52.87
CA ASN A 310 41.63 -104.39 51.58
C ASN A 310 40.25 -103.73 51.66
N GLU A 311 39.45 -104.09 52.67
CA GLU A 311 38.13 -103.46 52.85
C GLU A 311 38.26 -101.99 53.26
N GLN A 312 39.24 -101.62 54.12
CA GLN A 312 39.50 -100.23 54.49
C GLN A 312 39.93 -99.36 53.29
N ILE A 313 40.81 -99.88 52.42
CA ILE A 313 41.20 -99.21 51.17
C ILE A 313 39.98 -98.97 50.29
N LYS A 314 39.18 -100.01 50.07
CA LYS A 314 37.98 -99.95 49.24
C LYS A 314 36.95 -98.95 49.76
N GLU A 315 36.70 -98.93 51.08
CA GLU A 315 35.82 -97.94 51.71
C GLU A 315 36.33 -96.50 51.51
N ALA A 316 37.63 -96.27 51.69
CA ALA A 316 38.25 -94.96 51.50
C ALA A 316 38.27 -94.52 50.02
N GLU A 317 38.50 -95.44 49.07
CA GLU A 317 38.41 -95.19 47.63
C GLU A 317 36.99 -94.82 47.20
N GLU A 318 35.98 -95.51 47.74
CA GLU A 318 34.57 -95.16 47.51
C GLU A 318 34.24 -93.78 48.08
N GLU A 319 34.73 -93.45 49.28
CA GLU A 319 34.55 -92.13 49.89
C GLU A 319 35.19 -91.03 49.02
N LEU A 320 36.43 -91.24 48.56
CA LEU A 320 37.14 -90.34 47.64
C LEU A 320 36.36 -90.13 46.35
N LYS A 321 35.84 -91.21 45.75
CA LYS A 321 35.05 -91.17 44.52
C LYS A 321 33.76 -90.37 44.71
N ARG A 322 33.01 -90.61 45.80
CA ARG A 322 31.78 -89.85 46.12
C ARG A 322 32.08 -88.35 46.23
N MET A 323 33.16 -87.98 46.93
CA MET A 323 33.56 -86.59 47.11
C MET A 323 33.97 -85.92 45.78
N GLN A 324 34.72 -86.62 44.93
CA GLN A 324 35.09 -86.11 43.61
C GLN A 324 33.89 -85.95 42.66
N GLU A 325 32.96 -86.89 42.67
CA GLU A 325 31.72 -86.79 41.90
C GLU A 325 30.86 -85.60 42.35
N GLU A 326 30.77 -85.34 43.65
CA GLU A 326 30.09 -84.14 44.16
C GLU A 326 30.76 -82.85 43.69
N ARG A 327 32.10 -82.76 43.77
CA ARG A 327 32.87 -81.61 43.26
C ARG A 327 32.59 -81.39 41.77
N TRP A 328 32.57 -82.47 40.97
CA TRP A 328 32.28 -82.40 39.55
C TRP A 328 30.83 -81.99 39.26
N ARG A 329 29.84 -82.56 39.95
CA ARG A 329 28.41 -82.21 39.81
C ARG A 329 28.19 -80.72 40.11
N ARG A 330 28.79 -80.19 41.18
CA ARG A 330 28.66 -78.76 41.56
C ARG A 330 29.26 -77.83 40.49
N MET A 331 30.47 -78.13 40.01
CA MET A 331 31.11 -77.37 38.92
C MET A 331 30.30 -77.42 37.62
N LYS A 332 29.83 -78.61 37.23
CA LYS A 332 29.04 -78.79 36.01
C LYS A 332 27.72 -78.03 36.06
N LYS A 333 27.03 -78.05 37.21
CA LYS A 333 25.79 -77.29 37.42
C LYS A 333 26.01 -75.79 37.22
N LEU A 334 27.03 -75.21 37.86
CA LEU A 334 27.32 -73.78 37.73
C LEU A 334 27.72 -73.40 36.30
N ARG A 335 28.53 -74.22 35.61
CA ARG A 335 28.90 -73.99 34.21
C ARG A 335 27.67 -73.95 33.29
N LEU A 336 26.75 -74.90 33.45
CA LEU A 336 25.53 -74.94 32.65
C LEU A 336 24.63 -73.72 32.93
N GLU A 337 24.50 -73.31 34.20
CA GLU A 337 23.77 -72.11 34.58
C GLU A 337 24.36 -70.85 33.93
N MET A 338 25.69 -70.74 33.85
CA MET A 338 26.38 -69.63 33.18
C MET A 338 26.08 -69.60 31.68
N GLU A 339 26.24 -70.74 30.99
CA GLU A 339 25.97 -70.83 29.54
C GLU A 339 24.52 -70.46 29.19
N ILE A 340 23.57 -70.87 30.03
CA ILE A 340 22.16 -70.53 29.83
C ILE A 340 21.93 -69.03 30.06
N ARG A 341 22.48 -68.46 31.13
CA ARG A 341 22.34 -67.02 31.41
C ARG A 341 22.98 -66.16 30.32
N GLU A 342 24.17 -66.52 29.86
CA GLU A 342 24.88 -65.80 28.79
C GLU A 342 24.07 -65.78 27.49
N LYS A 343 23.55 -66.94 27.07
CA LYS A 343 22.67 -67.04 25.88
C LYS A 343 21.39 -66.22 26.04
N ASN A 344 20.78 -66.22 27.22
CA ASN A 344 19.58 -65.44 27.48
C ASN A 344 19.87 -63.93 27.51
N ALA A 345 20.99 -63.53 28.10
CA ALA A 345 21.42 -62.14 28.15
C ALA A 345 21.72 -61.60 26.75
N LEU A 346 22.43 -62.37 25.91
CA LEU A 346 22.69 -62.00 24.51
C LEU A 346 21.39 -61.82 23.71
N LYS A 347 20.41 -62.71 23.90
CA LYS A 347 19.09 -62.58 23.26
C LYS A 347 18.35 -61.33 23.73
N ALA A 348 18.38 -61.06 25.04
CA ALA A 348 17.75 -59.87 25.62
C ALA A 348 18.40 -58.58 25.12
N ASP A 349 19.74 -58.52 25.05
CA ASP A 349 20.48 -57.36 24.57
C ASP A 349 20.25 -57.13 23.07
N THR A 350 20.22 -58.20 22.28
CA THR A 350 19.89 -58.13 20.85
C THR A 350 18.47 -57.57 20.64
N HIS A 351 17.51 -58.03 21.44
CA HIS A 351 16.14 -57.53 21.39
C HIS A 351 16.06 -56.06 21.84
N PHE A 352 16.76 -55.70 22.91
CA PHE A 352 16.84 -54.33 23.43
C PHE A 352 17.40 -53.37 22.39
N ILE A 353 18.55 -53.68 21.78
CA ILE A 353 19.17 -52.83 20.75
C ILE A 353 18.23 -52.62 19.56
N LYS A 354 17.50 -53.66 19.13
CA LYS A 354 16.51 -53.54 18.04
C LYS A 354 15.33 -52.64 18.41
N LYS A 355 14.87 -52.65 19.66
CA LYS A 355 13.72 -51.84 20.13
C LYS A 355 14.09 -50.46 20.66
N LEU A 356 15.38 -50.21 20.90
CA LEU A 356 15.88 -48.98 21.50
C LEU A 356 15.53 -47.71 20.70
N PRO A 357 15.66 -47.66 19.36
CA PRO A 357 15.30 -46.46 18.60
C PRO A 357 13.82 -46.09 18.72
N GLU A 358 12.92 -47.09 18.73
CA GLU A 358 11.48 -46.91 18.83
C GLU A 358 11.08 -46.34 20.21
N LEU A 359 11.60 -46.93 21.29
CA LEU A 359 11.35 -46.48 22.66
C LEU A 359 11.81 -45.03 22.89
N ILE A 360 12.98 -44.69 22.35
CA ILE A 360 13.56 -43.35 22.50
C ILE A 360 12.79 -42.33 21.67
N SER A 361 12.46 -42.66 20.41
CA SER A 361 11.67 -41.79 19.56
C SER A 361 10.31 -41.49 20.19
N GLN A 362 9.61 -42.52 20.71
CA GLN A 362 8.33 -42.33 21.40
C GLN A 362 8.45 -41.41 22.62
N THR A 363 9.54 -41.56 23.39
CA THR A 363 9.78 -40.74 24.59
C THR A 363 10.06 -39.28 24.22
N VAL A 364 10.95 -39.04 23.24
CA VAL A 364 11.28 -37.69 22.77
C VAL A 364 10.06 -37.01 22.16
N ILE A 365 9.30 -37.71 21.31
CA ILE A 365 8.05 -37.18 20.73
C ILE A 365 7.08 -36.77 21.83
N THR A 366 6.86 -37.64 22.83
CA THR A 366 5.91 -37.35 23.92
C THR A 366 6.35 -36.14 24.75
N ASN A 367 7.63 -36.04 25.09
CA ASN A 367 8.15 -34.91 25.86
C ASN A 367 8.09 -33.61 25.07
N ARG A 368 8.43 -33.65 23.78
CA ARG A 368 8.37 -32.49 22.88
C ARG A 368 6.94 -32.03 22.65
N GLN A 369 5.98 -32.94 22.51
CA GLN A 369 4.57 -32.58 22.41
C GLN A 369 4.10 -31.82 23.65
N LYS A 370 4.45 -32.29 24.85
CA LYS A 370 4.11 -31.60 26.10
C LYS A 370 4.74 -30.21 26.19
N GLU A 371 5.98 -30.06 25.76
CA GLU A 371 6.66 -28.76 25.75
C GLU A 371 6.05 -27.81 24.72
N PHE A 372 5.71 -28.31 23.53
CA PHE A 372 4.99 -27.54 22.51
C PHE A 372 3.63 -27.07 23.03
N ASP A 373 2.85 -27.96 23.65
CA ASP A 373 1.57 -27.61 24.26
C ASP A 373 1.74 -26.55 25.35
N ARG A 374 2.82 -26.62 26.15
CA ARG A 374 3.14 -25.61 27.17
C ARG A 374 3.41 -24.23 26.53
N GLN A 375 4.22 -24.19 25.47
CA GLN A 375 4.57 -22.96 24.75
C GLN A 375 3.36 -22.35 24.05
N MET A 376 2.53 -23.16 23.40
CA MET A 376 1.28 -22.70 22.78
C MET A 376 0.35 -22.06 23.81
N ASN A 377 0.15 -22.70 24.97
CA ASN A 377 -0.65 -22.15 26.05
C ASN A 377 -0.08 -20.82 26.60
N GLU A 378 1.23 -20.64 26.58
CA GLU A 378 1.88 -19.39 26.99
C GLU A 378 1.64 -18.28 25.94
N LYS A 379 1.83 -18.59 24.65
CA LYS A 379 1.53 -17.66 23.55
C LYS A 379 0.06 -17.27 23.49
N ASP A 380 -0.86 -18.18 23.76
CA ASP A 380 -2.29 -17.86 23.85
C ASP A 380 -2.59 -16.83 24.96
N ARG A 381 -1.88 -16.90 26.10
CA ARG A 381 -1.99 -15.89 27.17
C ARG A 381 -1.39 -14.55 26.78
N GLU A 382 -0.25 -14.55 26.09
CA GLU A 382 0.35 -13.33 25.54
C GLU A 382 -0.59 -12.66 24.54
N ILE A 383 -1.12 -13.41 23.56
CA ILE A 383 -2.08 -12.92 22.57
C ILE A 383 -3.31 -12.34 23.26
N LYS A 384 -3.83 -13.00 24.30
CA LYS A 384 -4.97 -12.49 25.07
C LYS A 384 -4.66 -11.14 25.73
N THR A 385 -3.47 -11.01 26.31
CA THR A 385 -2.99 -9.76 26.93
C THR A 385 -2.84 -8.65 25.89
N LEU A 386 -2.21 -8.95 24.75
CA LEU A 386 -2.03 -8.01 23.65
C LEU A 386 -3.37 -7.55 23.07
N LYS A 387 -4.35 -8.46 22.92
CA LYS A 387 -5.71 -8.10 22.48
C LYS A 387 -6.40 -7.15 23.45
N LEU A 388 -6.23 -7.35 24.77
CA LEU A 388 -6.76 -6.43 25.77
C LEU A 388 -6.14 -5.04 25.65
N ASN A 389 -4.80 -4.97 25.55
CA ASN A 389 -4.09 -3.70 25.39
C ASN A 389 -4.47 -2.98 24.09
N LEU A 390 -4.64 -3.74 22.99
CA LEU A 390 -5.08 -3.19 21.71
C LEU A 390 -6.47 -2.56 21.85
N SER A 391 -7.41 -3.26 22.50
CA SER A 391 -8.76 -2.73 22.76
C SER A 391 -8.74 -1.46 23.62
N GLU A 392 -7.83 -1.36 24.59
CA GLU A 392 -7.65 -0.16 25.39
C GLU A 392 -7.09 1.01 24.56
N MET A 393 -6.09 0.75 23.71
CA MET A 393 -5.56 1.76 22.78
C MET A 393 -6.60 2.25 21.78
N GLU A 394 -7.44 1.35 21.25
CA GLU A 394 -8.54 1.70 20.35
C GLU A 394 -9.53 2.66 21.03
N LYS A 395 -9.93 2.38 22.28
CA LYS A 395 -10.80 3.26 23.06
C LYS A 395 -10.19 4.64 23.28
N GLU A 396 -8.89 4.69 23.59
CA GLU A 396 -8.17 5.95 23.78
C GLU A 396 -8.07 6.75 22.48
N LYS A 397 -7.81 6.09 21.34
CA LYS A 397 -7.80 6.73 20.02
C LYS A 397 -9.18 7.26 19.64
N GLU A 398 -10.24 6.51 19.91
CA GLU A 398 -11.62 6.95 19.65
C GLU A 398 -11.95 8.22 20.44
N LYS A 399 -11.55 8.27 21.72
CA LYS A 399 -11.70 9.46 22.56
C LYS A 399 -10.94 10.67 22.00
N GLN A 400 -9.71 10.49 21.53
CA GLN A 400 -8.92 11.56 20.89
C GLN A 400 -9.56 12.05 19.58
N ILE A 401 -10.14 11.15 18.79
CA ILE A 401 -10.88 11.52 17.57
C ILE A 401 -12.09 12.37 17.94
N GLU A 402 -12.85 11.98 18.96
CA GLU A 402 -14.04 12.70 19.42
C GLU A 402 -13.69 14.12 19.92
N GLU A 403 -12.61 14.28 20.67
CA GLU A 403 -12.12 15.61 21.09
C GLU A 403 -11.68 16.47 19.91
N ARG A 404 -11.00 15.89 18.91
CA ARG A 404 -10.61 16.59 17.68
C ARG A 404 -11.82 17.00 16.85
N LYS A 405 -12.86 16.17 16.75
CA LYS A 405 -14.13 16.50 16.06
C LYS A 405 -14.80 17.71 16.70
N LYS A 406 -14.93 17.74 18.02
CA LYS A 406 -15.48 18.91 18.75
C LYS A 406 -14.70 20.19 18.46
N THR A 407 -13.37 20.10 18.47
CA THR A 407 -12.49 21.24 18.15
C THR A 407 -12.69 21.71 16.70
N LEU A 408 -12.87 20.77 15.77
CA LEU A 408 -13.13 21.08 14.36
C LEU A 408 -14.49 21.77 14.18
N ASP A 409 -15.53 21.31 14.86
CA ASP A 409 -16.87 21.92 14.82
C ASP A 409 -16.86 23.35 15.35
N GLU A 410 -16.13 23.62 16.44
CA GLU A 410 -15.93 24.97 16.95
C GLU A 410 -15.22 25.87 15.93
N LYS A 411 -14.17 25.36 15.26
CA LYS A 411 -13.48 26.09 14.20
C LYS A 411 -14.39 26.35 13.00
N LYS A 412 -15.23 25.38 12.61
CA LYS A 412 -16.19 25.53 11.52
C LYS A 412 -17.21 26.62 11.80
N LYS A 413 -17.75 26.69 13.03
CA LYS A 413 -18.65 27.78 13.46
C LYS A 413 -17.98 29.15 13.38
N LYS A 414 -16.72 29.26 13.82
CA LYS A 414 -15.95 30.51 13.71
C LYS A 414 -15.71 30.93 12.26
N LEU A 415 -15.46 29.96 11.37
CA LEU A 415 -15.29 30.21 9.95
C LEU A 415 -16.58 30.75 9.33
N GLN A 416 -17.72 30.10 9.60
CA GLN A 416 -19.03 30.57 9.13
C GLN A 416 -19.34 31.99 9.61
N GLN A 417 -18.99 32.34 10.85
CA GLN A 417 -19.13 33.71 11.34
C GLN A 417 -18.25 34.69 10.56
N LYS A 418 -17.02 34.29 10.21
CA LYS A 418 -16.11 35.12 9.41
C LYS A 418 -16.59 35.30 7.97
N ASP A 419 -17.17 34.27 7.38
CA ASP A 419 -17.75 34.34 6.04
C ASP A 419 -18.92 35.33 6.02
N ALA A 420 -19.81 35.28 7.02
CA ALA A 420 -20.91 36.25 7.16
C ALA A 420 -20.40 37.70 7.35
N GLU A 421 -19.35 37.91 8.16
CA GLU A 421 -18.71 39.22 8.30
C GLU A 421 -18.10 39.73 6.98
N LEU A 422 -17.58 38.83 6.14
CA LEU A 422 -17.02 39.18 4.83
C LEU A 422 -18.12 39.56 3.83
N GLU A 423 -19.26 38.87 3.87
CA GLU A 423 -20.41 39.15 3.02
C GLU A 423 -21.00 40.54 3.31
N GLU A 424 -21.21 40.89 4.58
CA GLU A 424 -21.67 42.22 5.00
C GLU A 424 -20.69 43.33 4.55
N ARG A 425 -19.39 43.08 4.64
CA ARG A 425 -18.36 44.01 4.15
C ARG A 425 -18.40 44.16 2.64
N THR A 426 -18.69 43.09 1.91
CA THR A 426 -18.78 43.10 0.45
C THR A 426 -19.97 43.94 -0.01
N GLU A 427 -21.14 43.75 0.61
CA GLU A 427 -22.34 44.58 0.37
C GLU A 427 -22.08 46.08 0.65
N THR A 428 -21.33 46.36 1.73
CA THR A 428 -20.91 47.73 2.08
C THR A 428 -20.00 48.33 1.00
N ILE A 429 -19.07 47.54 0.47
CA ILE A 429 -18.17 47.96 -0.61
C ILE A 429 -18.96 48.23 -1.90
N GLU A 430 -19.90 47.36 -2.26
CA GLU A 430 -20.77 47.55 -3.43
C GLU A 430 -21.60 48.84 -3.32
N SER A 431 -22.21 49.06 -2.15
CA SER A 431 -22.96 50.29 -1.87
C SER A 431 -22.09 51.55 -2.02
N ARG A 432 -20.84 51.49 -1.53
CA ARG A 432 -19.88 52.60 -1.69
C ARG A 432 -19.44 52.79 -3.14
N ASN A 433 -19.24 51.71 -3.89
CA ASN A 433 -18.88 51.77 -5.30
C ASN A 433 -19.97 52.44 -6.13
N LYS A 434 -21.25 52.13 -5.85
CA LYS A 434 -22.38 52.81 -6.49
C LYS A 434 -22.37 54.32 -6.23
N ILE A 435 -22.10 54.75 -4.99
CA ILE A 435 -21.95 56.18 -4.65
C ILE A 435 -20.77 56.81 -5.40
N ILE A 436 -19.67 56.08 -5.56
CA ILE A 436 -18.51 56.55 -6.33
C ILE A 436 -18.87 56.73 -7.80
N GLU A 437 -19.60 55.79 -8.42
CA GLU A 437 -20.09 55.90 -9.79
C GLU A 437 -21.01 57.12 -9.98
N GLU A 438 -21.98 57.31 -9.08
CA GLU A 438 -22.87 58.49 -9.10
C GLU A 438 -22.08 59.80 -8.99
N LYS A 439 -21.09 59.86 -8.09
CA LYS A 439 -20.21 61.04 -7.95
C LYS A 439 -19.36 61.27 -9.19
N ASN A 440 -18.87 60.21 -9.83
CA ASN A 440 -18.10 60.32 -11.07
C ASN A 440 -18.96 60.85 -12.23
N GLU A 441 -20.23 60.48 -12.31
CA GLU A 441 -21.16 61.01 -13.31
C GLU A 441 -21.42 62.51 -13.09
N LEU A 442 -21.70 62.91 -11.85
CA LEU A 442 -21.83 64.33 -11.48
C LEU A 442 -20.55 65.13 -11.78
N LEU A 443 -19.38 64.51 -11.60
CA LEU A 443 -18.10 65.13 -11.96
C LEU A 443 -18.01 65.37 -13.47
N ARG A 444 -18.39 64.39 -14.29
CA ARG A 444 -18.44 64.50 -15.76
C ARG A 444 -19.38 65.62 -16.20
N GLU A 445 -20.59 65.68 -15.64
CA GLU A 445 -21.54 66.77 -15.93
C GLU A 445 -20.96 68.13 -15.58
N LYS A 446 -20.33 68.26 -14.40
CA LYS A 446 -19.69 69.51 -13.98
C LYS A 446 -18.54 69.91 -14.90
N ASP A 447 -17.73 68.96 -15.35
CA ASP A 447 -16.65 69.21 -16.32
C ASP A 447 -17.22 69.72 -17.65
N THR A 448 -18.34 69.16 -18.15
CA THR A 448 -18.99 69.67 -19.37
C THR A 448 -19.55 71.08 -19.21
N LEU A 449 -20.13 71.40 -18.05
CA LEU A 449 -20.61 72.76 -17.74
C LEU A 449 -19.46 73.76 -17.65
N LEU A 450 -18.35 73.37 -17.03
CA LEU A 450 -17.14 74.19 -16.97
C LEU A 450 -16.57 74.44 -18.37
N GLU A 451 -16.60 73.45 -19.26
CA GLU A 451 -16.16 73.64 -20.64
C GLU A 451 -17.09 74.58 -21.41
N ASN A 452 -18.40 74.46 -21.24
CA ASN A 452 -19.39 75.33 -21.88
C ASN A 452 -19.28 76.78 -21.39
N THR A 453 -19.19 76.99 -20.07
CA THR A 453 -18.95 78.32 -19.49
C THR A 453 -17.61 78.89 -19.93
N GLY A 454 -16.56 78.06 -20.06
CA GLY A 454 -15.29 78.46 -20.67
C GLY A 454 -15.45 78.97 -22.11
N LYS A 455 -16.25 78.28 -22.93
CA LYS A 455 -16.59 78.70 -24.31
C LYS A 455 -17.36 80.02 -24.34
N GLU A 456 -18.32 80.22 -23.44
CA GLU A 456 -19.08 81.47 -23.30
C GLU A 456 -18.19 82.64 -22.90
N VAL A 457 -17.31 82.45 -21.91
CA VAL A 457 -16.34 83.46 -21.48
C VAL A 457 -15.43 83.86 -22.63
N GLU A 458 -14.94 82.90 -23.41
CA GLU A 458 -14.09 83.20 -24.57
C GLU A 458 -14.87 83.94 -25.68
N SER A 459 -16.16 83.64 -25.84
CA SER A 459 -17.07 84.39 -26.75
C SER A 459 -17.28 85.84 -26.28
N CYS A 460 -17.61 86.05 -25.00
CA CYS A 460 -17.74 87.38 -24.38
C CYS A 460 -16.45 88.18 -24.50
N LYS A 461 -15.29 87.54 -24.29
CA LYS A 461 -13.97 88.15 -24.47
C LYS A 461 -13.73 88.59 -25.91
N LYS A 462 -14.13 87.79 -26.91
CA LYS A 462 -14.09 88.18 -28.34
C LYS A 462 -14.99 89.38 -28.63
N GLN A 463 -16.21 89.40 -28.09
CA GLN A 463 -17.14 90.53 -28.23
C GLN A 463 -16.57 91.81 -27.59
N LEU A 464 -16.02 91.72 -26.38
CA LEU A 464 -15.37 92.83 -25.69
C LEU A 464 -14.18 93.39 -26.49
N ASN A 465 -13.36 92.51 -27.09
CA ASN A 465 -12.27 92.94 -27.96
C ASN A 465 -12.77 93.65 -29.23
N THR A 466 -13.90 93.21 -29.77
CA THR A 466 -14.55 93.86 -30.92
C THR A 466 -15.04 95.26 -30.55
N LEU A 467 -15.80 95.38 -29.46
CA LEU A 467 -16.27 96.66 -28.93
C LEU A 467 -15.12 97.60 -28.57
N ARG A 468 -14.04 97.08 -27.99
CA ARG A 468 -12.83 97.86 -27.70
C ARG A 468 -12.23 98.46 -28.97
N LYS A 469 -12.20 97.69 -30.06
CA LYS A 469 -11.71 98.15 -31.36
C LYS A 469 -12.62 99.22 -31.96
N GLU A 470 -13.94 99.01 -31.94
CA GLU A 470 -14.91 100.02 -32.38
C GLU A 470 -14.83 101.32 -31.57
N LEU A 471 -14.63 101.23 -30.25
CA LEU A 471 -14.47 102.39 -29.38
C LEU A 471 -13.19 103.15 -29.73
N GLN A 472 -12.11 102.43 -30.03
CA GLN A 472 -10.84 103.01 -30.45
C GLN A 472 -10.97 103.70 -31.81
N ASP A 473 -11.65 103.08 -32.78
CA ASP A 473 -11.95 103.69 -34.08
C ASP A 473 -12.82 104.96 -33.93
N LYS A 474 -13.87 104.89 -33.10
CA LYS A 474 -14.72 106.07 -32.78
C LYS A 474 -13.91 107.19 -32.12
N SER A 475 -13.01 106.84 -31.19
CA SER A 475 -12.10 107.79 -30.56
C SER A 475 -11.18 108.46 -31.58
N SER A 476 -10.64 107.70 -32.53
CA SER A 476 -9.85 108.26 -33.64
C SER A 476 -10.67 109.21 -34.51
N THR A 477 -11.90 108.85 -34.91
CA THR A 477 -12.78 109.76 -35.66
C THR A 477 -13.16 111.01 -34.87
N LEU A 478 -13.37 110.92 -33.55
CA LEU A 478 -13.62 112.08 -32.71
C LEU A 478 -12.40 112.99 -32.63
N GLN A 479 -11.19 112.42 -32.53
CA GLN A 479 -9.95 113.20 -32.61
C GLN A 479 -9.82 113.91 -33.96
N GLU A 480 -10.15 113.24 -35.08
CA GLU A 480 -10.18 113.86 -36.41
C GLU A 480 -11.22 114.98 -36.53
N MET A 481 -12.46 114.77 -36.07
CA MET A 481 -13.48 115.82 -36.03
C MET A 481 -13.08 116.99 -35.14
N MET A 482 -12.41 116.71 -34.02
CA MET A 482 -11.91 117.76 -33.13
C MET A 482 -10.84 118.61 -33.81
N ILE A 483 -9.91 117.99 -34.55
CA ILE A 483 -8.93 118.69 -35.38
C ILE A 483 -9.64 119.56 -36.45
N LEU A 484 -10.66 119.03 -37.13
CA LEU A 484 -11.44 119.77 -38.13
C LEU A 484 -12.22 120.94 -37.52
N LEU A 485 -12.81 120.76 -36.34
CA LEU A 485 -13.49 121.83 -35.61
C LEU A 485 -12.51 122.90 -35.14
N GLU A 486 -11.30 122.51 -34.70
CA GLU A 486 -10.24 123.44 -34.36
C GLU A 486 -9.85 124.30 -35.58
N LEU A 487 -9.70 123.66 -36.75
CA LEU A 487 -9.48 124.32 -38.04
C LEU A 487 -10.61 125.31 -38.39
N GLN A 488 -11.87 124.88 -38.31
CA GLN A 488 -13.02 125.77 -38.55
C GLN A 488 -13.08 126.93 -37.55
N LYS A 489 -12.69 126.72 -36.30
CA LYS A 489 -12.62 127.74 -35.26
C LYS A 489 -11.47 128.73 -35.49
N THR A 490 -10.38 128.32 -36.14
CA THR A 490 -9.34 129.24 -36.63
C THR A 490 -9.84 130.07 -37.82
N GLU A 491 -10.51 129.44 -38.78
CA GLU A 491 -11.07 130.10 -39.96
C GLU A 491 -12.17 131.13 -39.60
N LEU A 492 -13.05 130.79 -38.65
CA LEU A 492 -14.03 131.73 -38.10
C LEU A 492 -13.38 132.90 -37.34
N ARG A 493 -12.25 132.67 -36.65
CA ARG A 493 -11.48 133.73 -35.98
C ARG A 493 -10.88 134.71 -36.98
N GLU A 494 -10.37 134.20 -38.10
CA GLU A 494 -9.89 135.05 -39.20
C GLU A 494 -11.02 135.84 -39.85
N ASN A 495 -12.18 135.20 -40.08
CA ASN A 495 -13.36 135.84 -40.66
C ASN A 495 -13.97 136.92 -39.74
N THR A 496 -14.04 136.69 -38.42
CA THR A 496 -14.49 137.72 -37.46
C THR A 496 -13.49 138.87 -37.32
N GLY A 497 -12.19 138.59 -37.40
CA GLY A 497 -11.15 139.62 -37.51
C GLY A 497 -11.32 140.48 -38.77
N SER A 498 -11.69 139.86 -39.89
CA SER A 498 -11.95 140.54 -41.16
C SER A 498 -13.22 141.40 -41.11
N LEU A 499 -14.31 140.90 -40.52
CA LEU A 499 -15.56 141.65 -40.31
C LEU A 499 -15.39 142.83 -39.34
N LYS A 500 -14.54 142.70 -38.31
CA LYS A 500 -14.25 143.81 -37.39
C LYS A 500 -13.51 144.95 -38.09
N ARG A 501 -12.51 144.63 -38.93
CA ARG A 501 -11.84 145.62 -39.80
C ARG A 501 -12.79 146.32 -40.76
N ARG A 502 -13.78 145.58 -41.31
CA ARG A 502 -14.79 146.12 -42.23
C ARG A 502 -15.83 146.99 -41.53
N LYS A 503 -16.17 146.69 -40.27
CA LYS A 503 -17.03 147.51 -39.42
C LYS A 503 -16.34 148.82 -39.00
N ASP A 504 -15.06 148.77 -38.65
CA ASP A 504 -14.29 149.97 -38.28
C ASP A 504 -14.10 150.93 -39.47
N PHE A 505 -14.12 150.42 -40.71
CA PHE A 505 -14.15 151.24 -41.93
C PHE A 505 -15.50 151.96 -42.11
N LEU A 506 -16.62 151.26 -41.92
CA LEU A 506 -17.97 151.82 -42.13
C LEU A 506 -18.39 152.87 -41.09
N VAL A 507 -17.80 152.87 -39.89
CA VAL A 507 -18.07 153.89 -38.87
C VAL A 507 -17.40 155.24 -39.19
N ARG A 508 -16.33 155.25 -39.99
CA ARG A 508 -15.67 156.50 -40.43
C ARG A 508 -16.44 157.26 -41.52
N GLU A 509 -17.34 156.61 -42.24
CA GLU A 509 -18.06 157.21 -43.38
C GLU A 509 -19.34 157.98 -43.01
N LYS A 510 -19.84 157.87 -41.78
CA LYS A 510 -21.07 158.57 -41.35
C LYS A 510 -20.85 159.96 -40.72
N HIS A 511 -19.62 160.48 -40.76
CA HIS A 511 -19.31 161.88 -40.40
C HIS A 511 -19.09 162.71 -41.67
N SER A 512 -20.14 162.93 -42.47
CA SER A 512 -20.24 164.02 -43.44
C SER A 512 -21.70 164.30 -43.80
#